data_AF-A0A6I5C794-F1
#
_entry.id   AF-A0A6I5C794-F1
#
_cell.length_a   1.000
_cell.length_b   1.000
_cell.length_c   1.000
_cell.angle_alpha   90.00
_cell.angle_beta   90.00
_cell.angle_gamma   90.00
#
_symmetry.space_group_name_H-M   'P 1'
#
loop_
_entity.id
_entity.type
_entity.pdbx_description
1 polymer ?
#
loop_
_entity_poly.entity_id
_entity_poly.type
_entity_poly.pdbx_seq_one_letter_code
_entity_poly.pdbx_strand_id
1 'polypeptide(L)'
;LGTLYRYFPSKVHLLVATMQDQLERLHGTLRKRPPAGERAAERVAETLMRAFFALQSEPDLADAMVRALTFADRSASPEVDQVSRQTTAIILDAMGQDDPTPEQLSAVRVIEHTWLSALITWLSGRASIAQVKADIDTVCRLIDLTEATPGERRRTAEDGRRQQKTGERRR
;
A
#
# COMPACT_ATOMS: atom_id res chain seq x y z
N LEU A 1 29.99 -10.55 21.67
CA LEU A 1 28.70 -10.93 21.03
C LEU A 1 27.45 -10.24 21.62
N GLY A 2 27.56 -9.29 22.57
CA GLY A 2 26.40 -8.75 23.29
C GLY A 2 25.76 -7.47 22.74
N THR A 3 26.31 -6.81 21.71
CA THR A 3 25.79 -5.51 21.27
C THR A 3 24.57 -5.63 20.36
N LEU A 4 24.50 -6.63 19.48
CA LEU A 4 23.36 -6.80 18.56
C LEU A 4 22.07 -7.16 19.32
N TYR A 5 22.12 -8.16 20.21
CA TYR A 5 20.98 -8.58 21.02
C TYR A 5 20.51 -7.53 22.03
N ARG A 6 21.37 -6.55 22.36
CA ARG A 6 20.97 -5.40 23.19
C ARG A 6 19.97 -4.50 22.46
N TYR A 7 20.09 -4.37 21.15
CA TYR A 7 19.22 -3.52 20.33
C TYR A 7 18.09 -4.31 19.67
N PHE A 8 18.34 -5.58 19.31
CA PHE A 8 17.38 -6.43 18.63
C PHE A 8 17.27 -7.78 19.36
N PRO A 9 16.22 -7.96 20.19
CA PRO A 9 16.02 -9.18 20.95
C PRO A 9 15.95 -10.46 20.10
N SER A 10 15.53 -10.35 18.82
CA SER A 10 15.46 -11.47 17.89
C SER A 10 15.72 -11.06 16.43
N LYS A 11 15.89 -12.06 15.54
CA LYS A 11 15.99 -11.84 14.09
C LYS A 11 14.77 -11.13 13.50
N VAL A 12 13.59 -11.36 14.07
CA VAL A 12 12.35 -10.67 13.67
C VAL A 12 12.49 -9.17 13.94
N HIS A 13 12.92 -8.78 15.14
CA HIS A 13 13.13 -7.36 15.48
C HIS A 13 14.13 -6.71 14.54
N LEU A 14 15.25 -7.38 14.24
CA LEU A 14 16.26 -6.87 13.31
C LEU A 14 15.68 -6.66 11.89
N LEU A 15 14.95 -7.64 11.37
CA LEU A 15 14.40 -7.59 10.01
C LEU A 15 13.26 -6.56 9.89
N VAL A 16 12.40 -6.43 10.89
CA VAL A 16 11.35 -5.40 10.92
C VAL A 16 11.97 -4.01 11.04
N ALA A 17 13.00 -3.83 11.88
CA ALA A 17 13.73 -2.57 11.96
C ALA A 17 14.47 -2.23 10.65
N THR A 18 15.00 -3.24 9.96
CA THR A 18 15.61 -3.06 8.64
C THR A 18 14.56 -2.60 7.63
N MET A 19 13.36 -3.18 7.64
CA MET A 19 12.25 -2.74 6.79
C MET A 19 11.83 -1.30 7.08
N GLN A 20 11.81 -0.90 8.35
CA GLN A 20 11.55 0.49 8.74
C GLN A 20 12.60 1.44 8.15
N ASP A 21 13.89 1.13 8.28
CA ASP A 21 14.98 1.96 7.72
C ASP A 21 14.88 2.05 6.18
N GLN A 22 14.55 0.96 5.49
CA GLN A 22 14.33 0.96 4.04
C GLN A 22 13.14 1.85 3.64
N LEU A 23 12.03 1.78 4.36
CA LEU A 23 10.87 2.63 4.13
C LEU A 23 11.20 4.11 4.38
N GLU A 24 12.04 4.44 5.35
CA GLU A 24 12.42 5.83 5.65
C GLU A 24 13.28 6.42 4.52
N ARG A 25 14.24 5.64 4.02
CA ARG A 25 15.04 6.00 2.83
C ARG A 25 14.18 6.17 1.59
N LEU A 26 13.24 5.26 1.38
CA LEU A 26 12.27 5.34 0.28
C LEU A 26 11.45 6.63 0.38
N HIS A 27 10.90 6.92 1.56
CA HIS A 27 10.09 8.11 1.80
C HIS A 27 10.88 9.39 1.51
N GLY A 28 12.12 9.48 1.99
CA GLY A 28 13.02 10.59 1.69
C GLY A 28 13.33 10.73 0.19
N THR A 29 13.45 9.62 -0.53
CA THR A 29 13.65 9.62 -1.99
C THR A 29 12.40 10.10 -2.74
N LEU A 30 11.23 9.64 -2.33
CA LEU A 30 9.94 10.06 -2.90
C LEU A 30 9.68 11.55 -2.67
N ARG A 31 10.04 12.09 -1.50
CA ARG A 31 9.91 13.54 -1.25
C ARG A 31 10.82 14.38 -2.14
N LYS A 32 12.02 13.88 -2.48
CA LYS A 32 12.94 14.55 -3.41
C LYS A 32 12.49 14.46 -4.86
N ARG A 33 11.85 13.36 -5.23
CA ARG A 33 11.32 13.12 -6.58
C ARG A 33 9.87 12.64 -6.46
N PRO A 34 8.91 13.54 -6.26
CA PRO A 34 7.52 13.16 -6.07
C PRO A 34 6.97 12.39 -7.28
N PRO A 35 5.94 11.56 -7.08
CA PRO A 35 5.19 10.96 -8.18
C PRO A 35 4.54 12.04 -9.04
N ALA A 36 4.46 11.81 -10.35
CA ALA A 36 4.06 12.82 -11.34
C ALA A 36 2.60 12.71 -11.80
N GLY A 37 1.86 11.70 -11.32
CA GLY A 37 0.46 11.46 -11.66
C GLY A 37 -0.44 12.68 -11.36
N GLU A 38 -1.39 12.94 -12.26
CA GLU A 38 -2.34 14.05 -12.11
C GLU A 38 -3.34 13.74 -11.00
N ARG A 39 -3.80 12.49 -10.94
CA ARG A 39 -4.77 12.02 -9.93
C ARG A 39 -4.07 11.41 -8.72
N ALA A 40 -4.70 11.51 -7.54
CA ALA A 40 -4.19 10.93 -6.31
C ALA A 40 -3.97 9.40 -6.44
N ALA A 41 -4.91 8.69 -7.07
CA ALA A 41 -4.78 7.26 -7.36
C ALA A 41 -3.53 6.92 -8.19
N GLU A 42 -3.19 7.73 -9.19
CA GLU A 42 -2.02 7.52 -10.05
C GLU A 42 -0.72 7.76 -9.27
N ARG A 43 -0.69 8.79 -8.42
CA ARG A 43 0.48 9.08 -7.58
C ARG A 43 0.74 7.99 -6.55
N VAL A 44 -0.31 7.43 -5.96
CA VAL A 44 -0.20 6.31 -5.02
C VAL A 44 0.26 5.03 -5.75
N ALA A 45 -0.33 4.71 -6.90
CA ALA A 45 0.08 3.54 -7.68
C ALA A 45 1.56 3.64 -8.11
N GLU A 46 1.99 4.80 -8.60
CA GLU A 46 3.40 5.06 -8.93
C GLU A 46 4.31 4.89 -7.71
N THR A 47 3.89 5.41 -6.55
CA THR A 47 4.64 5.30 -5.29
C THR A 47 4.82 3.86 -4.85
N LEU A 48 3.75 3.06 -4.86
CA LEU A 48 3.79 1.64 -4.48
C LEU A 48 4.60 0.81 -5.49
N MET A 49 4.55 1.15 -6.78
CA MET A 49 5.38 0.49 -7.78
C MET A 49 6.86 0.83 -7.62
N ARG A 50 7.22 2.08 -7.29
CA ARG A 50 8.61 2.45 -6.98
C ARG A 50 9.13 1.69 -5.76
N ALA A 51 8.31 1.56 -4.71
CA ALA A 51 8.62 0.73 -3.54
C ALA A 51 8.83 -0.74 -3.92
N PHE A 52 7.93 -1.29 -4.74
CA PHE A 52 8.03 -2.66 -5.25
C PHE A 52 9.30 -2.90 -6.07
N PHE A 53 9.69 -1.96 -6.95
CA PHE A 53 10.93 -2.06 -7.71
C PHE A 53 12.19 -1.95 -6.83
N ALA A 54 12.14 -1.17 -5.75
CA ALA A 54 13.24 -1.14 -4.78
C ALA A 54 13.39 -2.49 -4.03
N LEU A 55 12.28 -3.14 -3.68
CA LEU A 55 12.33 -4.49 -3.08
C LEU A 55 12.85 -5.56 -4.06
N GLN A 56 12.62 -5.38 -5.36
CA GLN A 56 13.11 -6.30 -6.38
C GLN A 56 14.64 -6.33 -6.54
N SER A 57 15.35 -5.28 -6.16
CA SER A 57 16.82 -5.27 -6.29
C SER A 57 17.50 -6.23 -5.31
N GLU A 58 16.84 -6.55 -4.21
CA GLU A 58 17.35 -7.46 -3.17
C GLU A 58 16.25 -8.46 -2.73
N PRO A 59 15.87 -9.42 -3.59
CA PRO A 59 14.69 -10.26 -3.39
C PRO A 59 14.79 -11.16 -2.15
N ASP A 60 15.99 -11.66 -1.81
CA ASP A 60 16.19 -12.48 -0.61
C ASP A 60 16.01 -11.68 0.68
N LEU A 61 16.48 -10.43 0.70
CA LEU A 61 16.27 -9.51 1.83
C LEU A 61 14.78 -9.13 1.93
N ALA A 62 14.15 -8.85 0.79
CA ALA A 62 12.71 -8.57 0.74
C ALA A 62 11.87 -9.73 1.28
N ASP A 63 12.18 -10.98 0.88
CA ASP A 63 11.52 -12.18 1.41
C ASP A 63 11.69 -12.31 2.93
N ALA A 64 12.92 -12.12 3.43
CA ALA A 64 13.20 -12.18 4.85
C ALA A 64 12.42 -11.11 5.65
N MET A 65 12.40 -9.86 5.18
CA MET A 65 11.67 -8.76 5.81
C MET A 65 10.15 -8.98 5.80
N VAL A 66 9.59 -9.39 4.65
CA VAL A 66 8.15 -9.63 4.52
C VAL A 66 7.70 -10.81 5.39
N ARG A 67 8.49 -11.89 5.47
CA ARG A 67 8.22 -12.99 6.39
C ARG A 67 8.32 -12.56 7.85
N ALA A 68 9.34 -11.80 8.21
CA ALA A 68 9.48 -11.27 9.58
C ALA A 68 8.28 -10.42 9.98
N LEU A 69 7.81 -9.54 9.08
CA LEU A 69 6.60 -8.73 9.30
C LEU A 69 5.35 -9.61 9.47
N THR A 70 5.19 -10.63 8.63
CA THR A 70 4.01 -11.52 8.62
C THR A 70 3.94 -12.44 9.85
N PHE A 71 5.09 -12.92 10.32
CA PHE A 71 5.20 -13.84 11.45
C PHE A 71 5.59 -13.17 12.77
N ALA A 72 5.65 -11.83 12.80
CA ALA A 72 5.95 -11.10 14.02
C ALA A 72 4.94 -11.43 15.12
N ASP A 73 5.45 -11.83 16.27
CA ASP A 73 4.61 -12.03 17.46
C ASP A 73 4.38 -10.69 18.19
N ARG A 74 3.60 -10.74 19.28
CA ARG A 74 3.26 -9.55 20.07
C ARG A 74 4.49 -8.81 20.63
N SER A 75 5.64 -9.46 20.77
CA SER A 75 6.85 -8.80 21.28
C SER A 75 7.42 -7.76 20.32
N ALA A 76 7.20 -7.93 19.02
CA ALA A 76 7.63 -6.99 17.97
C ALA A 76 6.49 -6.07 17.48
N SER A 77 5.36 -6.00 18.21
CA SER A 77 4.22 -5.17 17.78
C SER A 77 4.58 -3.69 17.64
N PRO A 78 5.41 -3.06 18.51
CA PRO A 78 5.77 -1.65 18.35
C PRO A 78 6.47 -1.36 17.01
N GLU A 79 7.37 -2.25 16.58
CA GLU A 79 8.10 -2.14 15.31
C GLU A 79 7.19 -2.37 14.11
N VAL A 80 6.30 -3.36 14.18
CA VAL A 80 5.29 -3.63 13.15
C VAL A 80 4.36 -2.42 12.99
N ASP A 81 3.89 -1.83 14.10
CA ASP A 81 3.04 -0.64 14.08
C ASP A 81 3.77 0.55 13.45
N GLN A 82 5.09 0.69 13.67
CA GLN A 82 5.88 1.75 13.06
C GLN A 82 6.01 1.56 11.54
N VAL A 83 6.21 0.33 11.08
CA VAL A 83 6.22 0.00 9.63
C VAL A 83 4.87 0.33 8.99
N SER A 84 3.77 -0.03 9.65
CA SER A 84 2.41 0.30 9.18
C SER A 84 2.21 1.82 9.10
N ARG A 85 2.49 2.56 10.19
CA ARG A 85 2.37 4.02 10.22
C ARG A 85 3.18 4.70 9.12
N GLN A 86 4.40 4.24 8.88
CA GLN A 86 5.26 4.83 7.86
C GLN A 86 4.76 4.53 6.45
N THR A 87 4.23 3.32 6.22
CA THR A 87 3.58 2.97 4.94
C THR A 87 2.35 3.85 4.71
N THR A 88 1.51 4.04 5.72
CA THR A 88 0.35 4.94 5.66
C THR A 88 0.77 6.36 5.34
N ALA A 89 1.81 6.88 6.01
CA ALA A 89 2.32 8.23 5.77
C ALA A 89 2.83 8.41 4.32
N ILE A 90 3.56 7.43 3.78
CA ILE A 90 4.01 7.45 2.37
C ILE A 90 2.82 7.52 1.40
N ILE A 91 1.76 6.76 1.67
CA ILE A 91 0.55 6.75 0.82
C ILE A 91 -0.19 8.08 0.93
N LEU A 92 -0.39 8.62 2.13
CA LEU A 92 -1.07 9.90 2.35
C LEU A 92 -0.30 11.07 1.72
N ASP A 93 1.03 11.08 1.85
CA ASP A 93 1.90 12.06 1.19
C ASP A 93 1.74 11.98 -0.34
N ALA A 94 1.66 10.78 -0.91
CA ALA A 94 1.43 10.61 -2.35
C ALA A 94 0.02 11.05 -2.78
N MET A 95 -0.98 10.88 -1.93
CA MET A 95 -2.32 11.44 -2.15
C MET A 95 -2.29 12.97 -2.13
N GLY A 96 -1.39 13.58 -1.34
CA GLY A 96 -1.34 15.02 -1.10
C GLY A 96 -2.43 15.46 -0.10
N GLN A 97 -2.73 14.62 0.90
CA GLN A 97 -3.78 14.85 1.88
C GLN A 97 -3.18 15.06 3.27
N ASP A 98 -3.31 16.28 3.80
CA ASP A 98 -2.85 16.62 5.15
C ASP A 98 -3.87 16.24 6.24
N ASP A 99 -5.17 16.19 5.91
CA ASP A 99 -6.27 15.82 6.82
C ASP A 99 -7.21 14.81 6.13
N PRO A 100 -6.84 13.51 6.09
CA PRO A 100 -7.62 12.51 5.38
C PRO A 100 -8.91 12.15 6.10
N THR A 101 -10.00 11.97 5.35
CA THR A 101 -11.28 11.53 5.90
C THR A 101 -11.24 10.07 6.40
N PRO A 102 -12.17 9.64 7.27
CA PRO A 102 -12.27 8.24 7.70
C PRO A 102 -12.40 7.25 6.53
N GLU A 103 -13.09 7.63 5.46
CA GLU A 103 -13.24 6.84 4.24
C GLU A 103 -11.92 6.73 3.48
N GLN A 104 -11.17 7.82 3.35
CA GLN A 104 -9.83 7.81 2.74
C GLN A 104 -8.88 6.91 3.54
N LEU A 105 -8.86 7.04 4.87
CA LEU A 105 -8.08 6.15 5.74
C LEU A 105 -8.49 4.68 5.58
N SER A 106 -9.78 4.40 5.36
CA SER A 106 -10.25 3.05 5.06
C SER A 106 -9.76 2.54 3.71
N ALA A 107 -9.78 3.38 2.67
CA ALA A 107 -9.21 3.02 1.38
C ALA A 107 -7.71 2.75 1.47
N VAL A 108 -6.96 3.58 2.18
CA VAL A 108 -5.52 3.40 2.42
C VAL A 108 -5.23 2.05 3.09
N ARG A 109 -5.97 1.67 4.14
CA ARG A 109 -5.81 0.34 4.77
C ARG A 109 -6.05 -0.81 3.79
N VAL A 110 -7.05 -0.71 2.90
CA VAL A 110 -7.31 -1.75 1.88
C VAL A 110 -6.19 -1.81 0.85
N ILE A 111 -5.66 -0.66 0.46
CA ILE A 111 -4.49 -0.56 -0.43
C ILE A 111 -3.27 -1.24 0.20
N GLU A 112 -2.98 -0.96 1.48
CA GLU A 112 -1.88 -1.57 2.22
C GLU A 112 -2.00 -3.10 2.30
N HIS A 113 -3.18 -3.61 2.67
CA HIS A 113 -3.43 -5.06 2.70
C HIS A 113 -3.21 -5.71 1.33
N THR A 114 -3.69 -5.06 0.26
CA THR A 114 -3.56 -5.57 -1.10
C THR A 114 -2.10 -5.56 -1.53
N TRP A 115 -1.36 -4.50 -1.25
CA TRP A 115 0.05 -4.38 -1.59
C TRP A 115 0.91 -5.42 -0.87
N LEU A 116 0.69 -5.63 0.44
CA LEU A 116 1.36 -6.68 1.20
C LEU A 116 1.04 -8.08 0.66
N SER A 117 -0.23 -8.36 0.33
CA SER A 117 -0.64 -9.63 -0.27
C SER A 117 0.01 -9.87 -1.64
N ALA A 118 0.09 -8.82 -2.48
CA ALA A 118 0.74 -8.87 -3.78
C ALA A 118 2.25 -9.15 -3.64
N LEU A 119 2.92 -8.52 -2.67
CA LEU A 119 4.33 -8.78 -2.34
C LEU A 119 4.56 -10.23 -1.92
N ILE A 120 3.77 -10.75 -0.98
CA ILE A 120 3.86 -12.15 -0.52
C ILE A 120 3.64 -13.12 -1.68
N THR A 121 2.66 -12.84 -2.53
CA THR A 121 2.31 -13.71 -3.67
C THR A 121 3.39 -13.68 -4.75
N TRP A 122 3.98 -12.51 -5.01
CA TRP A 122 5.12 -12.37 -5.94
C TRP A 122 6.39 -13.04 -5.41
N LEU A 123 6.77 -12.80 -4.14
CA LEU A 123 7.95 -13.41 -3.51
C LEU A 123 7.88 -14.93 -3.46
N SER A 124 6.67 -15.49 -3.36
CA SER A 124 6.44 -16.93 -3.43
C SER A 124 6.39 -17.49 -4.87
N GLY A 125 6.64 -16.68 -5.89
CA GLY A 125 6.61 -17.07 -7.30
C GLY A 125 5.21 -17.34 -7.85
N ARG A 126 4.16 -16.95 -7.13
CA ARG A 126 2.75 -17.22 -7.47
C ARG A 126 2.06 -16.07 -8.22
N ALA A 127 2.69 -14.91 -8.32
CA ALA A 127 2.22 -13.77 -9.10
C ALA A 127 3.34 -13.23 -9.99
N SER A 128 2.98 -12.81 -11.20
CA SER A 128 3.87 -12.07 -12.08
C SER A 128 3.92 -10.59 -11.69
N ILE A 129 4.97 -9.89 -12.10
CA ILE A 129 5.06 -8.42 -11.94
C ILE A 129 3.87 -7.72 -12.63
N ALA A 130 3.41 -8.25 -13.77
CA ALA A 130 2.25 -7.72 -14.47
C ALA A 130 0.97 -7.84 -13.64
N GLN A 131 0.78 -8.97 -12.94
CA GLN A 131 -0.34 -9.16 -12.02
C GLN A 131 -0.26 -8.18 -10.85
N VAL A 132 0.91 -8.06 -10.20
CA VAL A 132 1.15 -7.11 -9.10
C VAL A 132 0.78 -5.69 -9.52
N LYS A 133 1.26 -5.25 -10.69
CA LYS A 133 0.95 -3.93 -11.22
C LYS A 133 -0.56 -3.75 -11.42
N ALA A 134 -1.23 -4.72 -12.04
CA ALA A 134 -2.67 -4.65 -12.29
C ALA A 134 -3.50 -4.59 -11.00
N ASP A 135 -3.09 -5.33 -9.96
CA ASP A 135 -3.75 -5.33 -8.66
C ASP A 135 -3.55 -3.99 -7.94
N ILE A 136 -2.33 -3.42 -7.98
CA ILE A 136 -2.02 -2.08 -7.44
C ILE A 136 -2.83 -1.00 -8.16
N ASP A 137 -2.82 -0.99 -9.50
CA ASP A 137 -3.60 -0.04 -10.31
C ASP A 137 -5.09 -0.16 -10.01
N THR A 138 -5.57 -1.37 -9.72
CA THR A 138 -6.98 -1.64 -9.41
C THR A 138 -7.38 -1.13 -8.04
N VAL A 139 -6.60 -1.43 -7.01
CA VAL A 139 -6.93 -1.02 -5.64
C VAL A 139 -6.75 0.49 -5.44
N CYS A 140 -5.80 1.13 -6.13
CA CYS A 140 -5.61 2.58 -6.03
C CYS A 140 -6.82 3.38 -6.54
N ARG A 141 -7.64 2.82 -7.45
CA ARG A 141 -8.91 3.45 -7.87
C ARG A 141 -9.93 3.61 -6.73
N LEU A 142 -9.75 2.93 -5.59
CA LEU A 142 -10.56 3.17 -4.40
C LEU A 142 -10.45 4.61 -3.91
N ILE A 143 -9.31 5.27 -4.12
CA ILE A 143 -9.10 6.67 -3.75
C ILE A 143 -10.10 7.57 -4.47
N ASP A 144 -10.24 7.41 -5.79
CA ASP A 144 -11.19 8.17 -6.61
C ASP A 144 -12.64 8.05 -6.08
N LEU A 145 -13.01 6.87 -5.54
CA LEU A 145 -14.35 6.64 -4.97
C LEU A 145 -14.57 7.37 -3.65
N THR A 146 -13.50 7.62 -2.88
CA THR A 146 -13.57 8.36 -1.62
C THR A 146 -13.70 9.87 -1.85
N GLU A 147 -13.06 10.39 -2.91
CA GLU A 147 -13.08 11.80 -3.28
C GLU A 147 -14.40 12.28 -3.90
N ALA A 148 -15.16 11.38 -4.53
CA ALA A 148 -16.44 11.72 -5.14
C ALA A 148 -17.42 12.35 -4.12
N THR A 149 -18.00 13.50 -4.43
CA THR A 149 -18.93 14.17 -3.51
C THR A 149 -20.15 13.25 -3.26
N PRO A 150 -20.77 13.20 -2.06
CA PRO A 150 -21.96 12.38 -1.82
C PRO A 150 -23.07 12.54 -2.88
N GLY A 151 -23.20 13.73 -3.48
CA GLY A 151 -24.15 14.02 -4.56
C GLY A 151 -23.76 13.48 -5.94
N GLU A 152 -22.49 13.19 -6.21
CA GLU A 152 -22.04 12.54 -7.45
C GLU A 152 -22.19 11.02 -7.34
N ARG A 153 -21.89 10.44 -6.17
CA ARG A 153 -22.10 9.02 -5.86
C ARG A 153 -23.57 8.61 -5.97
N ARG A 154 -24.50 9.50 -5.57
CA ARG A 154 -25.94 9.25 -5.70
C ARG A 154 -26.41 9.31 -7.17
N ARG A 155 -25.86 10.24 -7.97
CA ARG A 155 -26.19 10.38 -9.40
C ARG A 155 -25.69 9.19 -10.22
N THR A 156 -24.46 8.73 -10.02
CA THR A 156 -23.93 7.53 -10.70
C THR A 156 -24.71 6.25 -10.32
N ALA A 157 -25.11 6.11 -9.06
CA ALA A 157 -25.94 4.99 -8.61
C ALA A 157 -27.41 5.04 -9.11
N GLU A 158 -27.94 6.23 -9.39
CA GLU A 158 -29.27 6.41 -10.00
C GLU A 158 -29.24 6.19 -11.52
N ASP A 159 -28.19 6.63 -12.21
CA ASP A 159 -28.01 6.39 -13.64
C ASP A 159 -27.75 4.92 -13.97
N GLY A 160 -26.93 4.22 -13.17
CA GLY A 160 -26.74 2.78 -13.32
C GLY A 160 -28.04 1.99 -13.17
N ARG A 161 -28.89 2.38 -12.21
CA ARG A 161 -30.22 1.76 -12.01
C ARG A 161 -31.21 2.07 -13.15
N ARG A 162 -31.13 3.26 -13.77
CA ARG A 162 -31.97 3.61 -14.93
C ARG A 162 -31.58 2.82 -16.17
N GLN A 163 -30.30 2.67 -16.45
CA GLN A 163 -29.81 1.90 -17.61
C GLN A 163 -30.15 0.41 -17.51
N GLN A 164 -30.11 -0.17 -16.30
CA GLN A 164 -30.49 -1.56 -16.07
C GLN A 164 -31.99 -1.82 -16.34
N LYS A 165 -32.88 -0.90 -15.93
CA LYS A 165 -34.32 -0.98 -16.22
C LYS A 165 -34.66 -0.80 -17.71
N THR A 166 -33.86 -0.04 -18.46
CA THR A 166 -34.04 0.13 -19.91
C THR A 166 -33.56 -1.08 -20.70
N GLY A 167 -32.52 -1.78 -20.23
CA GLY A 167 -32.06 -3.04 -20.81
C GLY A 167 -33.03 -4.21 -20.60
N GLU A 168 -33.76 -4.22 -19.49
CA GLU A 168 -34.71 -5.28 -19.11
C GLU A 168 -36.06 -5.16 -19.84
N ARG A 169 -36.45 -3.96 -20.29
CA ARG A 169 -37.67 -3.73 -21.11
C ARG A 169 -37.49 -3.98 -22.60
N ARG A 170 -36.27 -4.25 -23.07
CA ARG A 170 -35.95 -4.53 -24.49
C ARG A 170 -35.64 -6.00 -24.75
N ARG A 171 -35.88 -6.89 -23.77
CA ARG A 171 -35.79 -8.34 -23.92
C ARG A 171 -37.17 -8.96 -23.86
#